data_AF-A0A3M1FNU2-F1
#
_entry.id   AF-A0A3M1FNU2-F1
#
_cell.length_a   1.000
_cell.length_b   1.000
_cell.length_c   1.000
_cell.angle_alpha   90.00
_cell.angle_beta   90.00
_cell.angle_gamma   90.00
#
_symmetry.space_group_name_H-M   'P 1'
#
loop_
_entity.id
_entity.type
_entity.pdbx_description
1 polymer ?
#
loop_
_entity_poly.entity_id
_entity_poly.type
_entity_poly.pdbx_seq_one_letter_code
_entity_poly.pdbx_strand_id
1 'polypeptide(L)'
;MENKPTIVLVTGKTGAGKSWLINALMDKEAPGSTAHIDAVQYLLDEANGRGGKEKLHEVLKTHKGKIIFVELQELKDAHFLGLDYDRHIHLEWYR
;
A
#
# COMPACT_ATOMS: atom_id res chain seq x y z
N MET A 1 12.11 20.78 -3.62
CA MET A 1 10.97 20.01 -3.07
C MET A 1 11.43 18.57 -2.96
N GLU A 2 11.29 17.96 -1.78
CA GLU A 2 11.64 16.53 -1.63
C GLU A 2 10.67 15.71 -2.48
N ASN A 3 11.20 14.86 -3.36
CA ASN A 3 10.38 14.07 -4.29
C ASN A 3 9.77 12.89 -3.51
N LYS A 4 8.79 13.17 -2.65
CA LYS A 4 8.10 12.17 -1.83
C LYS A 4 7.38 11.16 -2.74
N PRO A 5 7.27 9.89 -2.33
CA PRO A 5 6.41 8.96 -3.06
C PRO A 5 4.95 9.42 -3.03
N THR A 6 4.20 9.05 -4.06
CA THR A 6 2.72 9.12 -4.04
C THR A 6 2.20 7.78 -3.58
N ILE A 7 1.43 7.75 -2.49
CA ILE A 7 0.91 6.52 -1.91
C ILE A 7 -0.55 6.35 -2.31
N VAL A 8 -0.85 5.24 -2.98
CA VAL A 8 -2.20 4.79 -3.31
C VAL A 8 -2.53 3.60 -2.43
N LEU A 9 -3.39 3.81 -1.45
CA LEU A 9 -3.92 2.73 -0.62
C LEU A 9 -4.97 1.95 -1.44
N VAL A 10 -4.84 0.63 -1.48
CA VAL A 10 -5.81 -0.28 -2.11
C VAL A 10 -6.34 -1.23 -1.05
N THR A 11 -7.63 -1.12 -0.73
CA THR A 11 -8.29 -1.98 0.27
C THR A 11 -9.42 -2.82 -0.32
N GLY A 12 -9.83 -3.86 0.40
CA GLY A 12 -10.81 -4.83 -0.05
C GLY A 12 -10.54 -6.22 0.53
N LYS A 13 -11.61 -7.01 0.69
CA LYS A 13 -11.51 -8.37 1.25
C LYS A 13 -10.61 -9.28 0.40
N THR A 14 -10.21 -10.42 0.96
CA THR A 14 -9.53 -11.48 0.20
C THR A 14 -10.39 -11.87 -1.00
N GLY A 15 -9.75 -12.02 -2.17
CA GLY A 15 -10.44 -12.32 -3.43
C GLY A 15 -11.03 -11.09 -4.14
N ALA A 16 -10.97 -9.88 -3.57
CA ALA A 16 -11.56 -8.69 -4.18
C ALA A 16 -10.88 -8.23 -5.49
N GLY A 17 -9.77 -8.85 -5.89
CA GLY A 17 -9.02 -8.50 -7.11
C GLY A 17 -7.98 -7.37 -6.92
N LYS A 18 -7.57 -7.08 -5.67
CA LYS A 18 -6.61 -6.00 -5.35
C LYS A 18 -5.30 -6.13 -6.12
N SER A 19 -4.59 -7.25 -5.97
CA SER A 19 -3.30 -7.45 -6.66
C SER A 19 -3.44 -7.48 -8.18
N TRP A 20 -4.57 -7.98 -8.71
CA TRP A 20 -4.87 -7.91 -10.15
C TRP A 20 -4.99 -6.46 -10.64
N LEU A 21 -5.76 -5.63 -9.92
CA LEU A 21 -5.88 -4.21 -10.24
C LEU A 21 -4.53 -3.49 -10.14
N ILE A 22 -3.78 -3.74 -9.07
CA ILE A 22 -2.47 -3.11 -8.87
C ILE A 22 -1.51 -3.44 -10.03
N ASN A 23 -1.41 -4.72 -10.41
CA ASN A 23 -0.58 -5.12 -11.55
C ASN A 23 -1.02 -4.44 -12.85
N ALA A 24 -2.33 -4.41 -13.13
CA ALA A 24 -2.86 -3.75 -14.32
C ALA A 24 -2.57 -2.23 -14.35
N LEU A 25 -2.58 -1.57 -13.20
CA LEU A 25 -2.20 -0.16 -13.08
C LEU A 25 -0.70 0.04 -13.27
N MET A 26 0.12 -0.83 -12.68
CA MET A 26 1.58 -0.77 -12.85
C MET A 26 2.01 -0.98 -14.31
N ASP A 27 1.35 -1.85 -15.05
CA ASP A 27 1.62 -2.11 -16.48
C ASP A 27 1.33 -0.89 -17.39
N LYS A 28 0.57 0.09 -16.91
CA LYS A 28 0.30 1.35 -17.64
C LYS A 28 1.35 2.43 -17.41
N GLU A 29 2.19 2.24 -16.41
CA GLU A 29 3.20 3.20 -16.00
C GLU A 29 4.57 2.85 -16.61
N ALA A 30 5.49 3.82 -16.60
CA ALA A 30 6.85 3.57 -17.07
C ALA A 30 7.57 2.53 -16.19
N PRO A 31 8.38 1.61 -16.76
CA PRO A 31 9.12 0.64 -15.96
C PRO A 31 9.94 1.30 -14.84
N GLY A 32 9.74 0.83 -13.61
CA GLY A 32 10.45 1.34 -12.43
C GLY A 32 9.87 2.62 -11.80
N SER A 33 8.82 3.21 -12.36
CA SER A 33 8.13 4.37 -11.75
C SER A 33 7.13 3.97 -10.66
N THR A 34 6.82 2.68 -10.53
CA THR A 34 5.86 2.14 -9.57
C THR A 34 6.47 1.10 -8.63
N ALA A 35 5.78 0.85 -7.51
CA ALA A 35 6.05 -0.25 -6.60
C ALA A 35 4.74 -0.77 -5.98
N HIS A 36 4.72 -2.06 -5.66
CA HIS A 36 3.63 -2.71 -4.94
C HIS A 36 4.14 -3.22 -3.59
N ILE A 37 3.42 -2.90 -2.52
CA ILE A 37 3.69 -3.36 -1.16
C ILE A 37 2.45 -4.05 -0.64
N ASP A 38 2.54 -5.35 -0.36
CA ASP A 38 1.58 -6.04 0.50
C ASP A 38 1.90 -5.70 1.96
N ALA A 39 1.03 -4.92 2.61
CA ALA A 39 1.31 -4.40 3.92
C ALA A 39 0.84 -5.31 5.08
N VAL A 40 0.30 -6.49 4.79
CA VAL A 40 -0.19 -7.43 5.82
C VAL A 40 0.94 -7.86 6.77
N GLN A 41 2.17 -8.05 6.27
CA GLN A 41 3.28 -8.43 7.14
C GLN A 41 3.66 -7.33 8.14
N TYR A 42 3.57 -6.05 7.76
CA TYR A 42 3.83 -4.94 8.68
C TYR A 42 2.73 -4.82 9.72
N LEU A 43 1.47 -5.09 9.35
CA LEU A 43 0.36 -5.15 10.30
C LEU A 43 0.61 -6.22 11.37
N LEU A 44 1.04 -7.42 10.96
CA LEU A 44 1.39 -8.50 11.88
C LEU A 44 2.59 -8.14 12.75
N ASP A 45 3.62 -7.52 12.19
CA ASP A 45 4.78 -7.08 12.96
C ASP A 45 4.40 -6.03 14.01
N GLU A 46 3.57 -5.06 13.65
CA GLU A 46 3.09 -4.03 14.57
C GLU A 46 2.23 -4.63 15.69
N ALA A 47 1.28 -5.50 15.35
CA ALA A 47 0.43 -6.19 16.33
C ALA A 47 1.24 -7.06 17.31
N ASN A 48 2.42 -7.53 16.90
CA ASN A 48 3.34 -8.32 17.73
C ASN A 48 4.44 -7.49 18.42
N GLY A 49 4.37 -6.15 18.34
CA GLY A 49 5.36 -5.26 18.97
C GLY A 49 6.75 -5.30 18.31
N ARG A 50 6.83 -5.67 17.02
CA ARG A 50 8.07 -5.79 16.23
C ARG A 50 8.34 -4.58 15.32
N GLY A 51 7.71 -3.43 15.61
CA GLY A 51 7.91 -2.15 14.90
C GLY A 51 7.50 -2.22 13.44
N GLY A 52 6.30 -2.74 13.17
CA GLY A 52 5.80 -2.90 11.80
C GLY A 52 5.56 -1.56 11.13
N LYS A 53 5.09 -0.57 11.91
CA LYS A 53 4.93 0.82 11.47
C LYS A 53 6.24 1.43 11.00
N GLU A 54 7.27 1.41 11.84
CA GLU A 54 8.58 1.99 11.51
C GLU A 54 9.17 1.35 10.26
N LYS A 55 9.11 0.01 10.17
CA LYS A 55 9.58 -0.75 8.99
C LYS A 55 8.84 -0.36 7.72
N LEU A 56 7.51 -0.19 7.77
CA LEU A 56 6.73 0.24 6.61
C LEU A 56 7.18 1.64 6.15
N HIS A 57 7.29 2.60 7.08
CA HIS A 57 7.74 3.96 6.76
C HIS A 57 9.17 4.00 6.20
N GLU A 58 10.07 3.13 6.66
CA GLU A 58 11.41 2.99 6.08
C GLU A 58 11.35 2.51 4.63
N VAL A 59 10.53 1.50 4.33
CA VAL A 59 10.36 0.98 2.97
C VAL A 59 9.72 2.02 2.05
N LEU A 60 8.74 2.79 2.51
CA LEU A 60 8.14 3.87 1.71
C LEU A 60 9.19 4.93 1.33
N LYS A 61 10.13 5.25 2.23
CA LYS A 61 11.20 6.24 1.97
C LYS A 61 12.19 5.80 0.89
N THR A 62 12.36 4.49 0.63
CA THR A 62 13.27 4.01 -0.43
C THR A 62 12.72 4.21 -1.83
N HIS A 63 11.44 4.54 -1.96
CA HIS A 63 10.71 4.66 -3.23
C HIS A 63 10.45 6.13 -3.62
N LYS A 64 11.42 7.03 -3.40
CA LYS A 64 11.28 8.46 -3.73
C LYS A 64 10.89 8.67 -5.20
N GLY A 65 9.93 9.56 -5.43
CA GLY A 65 9.43 9.92 -6.76
C GLY A 65 8.60 8.85 -7.47
N LYS A 66 8.25 7.74 -6.79
CA LYS A 66 7.44 6.65 -7.36
C LYS A 66 5.99 6.72 -6.88
N ILE A 67 5.12 6.05 -7.64
CA ILE A 67 3.78 5.70 -7.17
C ILE A 67 3.89 4.36 -6.43
N ILE A 68 3.45 4.32 -5.18
CA ILE A 68 3.44 3.11 -4.35
C ILE A 68 2.01 2.67 -4.15
N PHE A 69 1.67 1.48 -4.64
CA PHE A 69 0.41 0.82 -4.32
C PHE A 69 0.60 0.01 -3.05
N VAL A 70 -0.10 0.39 -1.98
CA VAL A 70 -0.08 -0.33 -0.71
C VAL A 70 -1.37 -1.13 -0.56
N GLU A 71 -1.25 -2.44 -0.48
CA GLU A 71 -2.37 -3.36 -0.37
C GLU A 71 -2.65 -3.69 1.11
N LEU A 72 -3.90 -3.48 1.54
CA LEU A 72 -4.42 -3.87 2.87
C LEU A 72 -5.84 -4.43 2.75
N GLN A 73 -6.37 -5.06 3.80
CA GLN A 73 -7.74 -5.56 3.77
C GLN A 73 -8.75 -4.46 4.09
N GLU A 74 -8.50 -3.72 5.17
CA GLU A 74 -9.41 -2.70 5.66
C GLU A 74 -8.72 -1.35 5.81
N LEU A 75 -9.51 -0.27 5.76
CA LEU A 75 -8.99 1.09 5.97
C LEU A 75 -8.43 1.28 7.38
N LYS A 76 -9.02 0.63 8.39
CA LYS A 76 -8.55 0.69 9.78
C LYS A 76 -7.13 0.14 9.95
N ASP A 77 -6.71 -0.80 9.10
CA ASP A 77 -5.37 -1.39 9.14
C ASP A 77 -4.32 -0.34 8.73
N ALA A 78 -4.67 0.51 7.76
CA ALA A 78 -3.82 1.63 7.34
C ALA A 78 -3.66 2.65 8.48
N HIS A 79 -4.76 2.98 9.18
CA HIS A 79 -4.72 3.87 10.33
C HIS A 79 -3.89 3.28 11.48
N PHE A 80 -4.04 1.98 11.75
CA PHE A 80 -3.26 1.29 12.78
C PHE A 80 -1.75 1.35 12.48
N LEU A 81 -1.37 1.20 11.21
CA LEU A 81 0.01 1.37 10.74
C LEU A 81 0.45 2.84 10.67
N GLY A 82 -0.42 3.81 10.96
CA GLY A 82 -0.12 5.23 10.76
C GLY A 82 0.32 5.55 9.33
N LEU A 83 -0.30 4.89 8.34
CA LEU A 83 -0.04 5.09 6.93
C LEU A 83 -0.82 6.29 6.42
N ASP A 84 -0.11 7.37 6.09
CA ASP A 84 -0.65 8.46 5.30
C ASP A 84 -0.67 8.06 3.81
N TYR A 85 -1.77 8.38 3.12
CA TYR A 85 -1.93 8.07 1.70
C TYR A 85 -2.54 9.25 0.93
N ASP A 86 -2.14 9.43 -0.33
CA ASP A 86 -2.62 10.53 -1.19
C ASP A 86 -3.93 10.17 -1.92
N ARG A 87 -4.15 8.86 -2.14
CA ARG A 87 -5.34 8.29 -2.79
C ARG A 87 -5.75 6.97 -2.14
N HIS A 88 -7.03 6.66 -2.19
CA HIS A 88 -7.58 5.40 -1.70
C HIS A 88 -8.54 4.81 -2.72
N ILE A 89 -8.35 3.53 -3.03
CA ILE A 89 -9.24 2.71 -3.86
C ILE A 89 -9.77 1.59 -2.96
N HIS A 90 -11.09 1.48 -2.83
CA HIS A 90 -11.73 0.36 -2.15
C HIS A 90 -12.41 -0.55 -3.17
N LEU A 91 -12.06 -1.84 -3.15
CA LEU A 91 -12.70 -2.87 -3.96
C LEU A 91 -13.76 -3.60 -3.14
N GLU A 92 -15.01 -3.38 -3.52
CA GLU A 92 -16.16 -4.14 -3.02
C GLU A 92 -16.55 -5.23 -4.03
N TRP A 93 -16.87 -6.40 -3.50
CA TRP A 93 -17.56 -7.43 -4.28
C TRP A 93 -19.05 -7.32 -4.02
N TYR A 94 -19.80 -6.99 -5.06
CA TYR A 94 -21.25 -7.13 -5.07
C TYR A 94 -21.57 -8.57 -5.46
N ARG A 95 -22.22 -9.31 -4.57
CA ARG A 95 -22.89 -10.57 -4.87
C ARG A 95 -24.35 -10.32 -5.14
#